data_AF-A0A3D3SZ58-F1
#
_entry.id   AF-A0A3D3SZ58-F1
#
_cell.length_a   1.000
_cell.length_b   1.000
_cell.length_c   1.000
_cell.angle_alpha   90.00
_cell.angle_beta   90.00
_cell.angle_gamma   90.00
#
_symmetry.space_group_name_H-M   'P 1'
#
loop_
_entity.id
_entity.type
_entity.pdbx_description
1 polymer ?
#
loop_
_entity_poly.entity_id
_entity_poly.type
_entity_poly.pdbx_seq_one_letter_code
_entity_poly.pdbx_strand_id
1 'polypeptide(L)'
;MLTIGLLLLGLFHNAPALANDDEAGVKFIDSIKALDAFDDAVVKDDVLILWPNPTTQQFLNFERIGKVLCGQHQVNGFLVVWLMDSSHYRASKEVKMLESLNCLAGES
;
A
#
# COMPACT_ATOMS: atom_id res chain seq x y z
N MET A 1 -16.07 -34.64 -47.75
CA MET A 1 -15.45 -34.56 -46.42
C MET A 1 -16.45 -33.90 -45.48
N LEU A 2 -16.66 -34.50 -44.31
CA LEU A 2 -17.67 -34.18 -43.30
C LEU A 2 -16.95 -33.63 -42.06
N THR A 3 -17.38 -32.46 -41.56
CA THR A 3 -17.31 -31.93 -40.17
C THR A 3 -17.76 -30.45 -40.24
N ILE A 4 -18.93 -30.00 -39.75
CA ILE A 4 -19.46 -29.87 -38.38
C ILE A 4 -18.53 -29.11 -37.42
N GLY A 5 -19.07 -28.02 -36.86
CA GLY A 5 -18.68 -27.40 -35.59
C GLY A 5 -18.15 -25.97 -35.76
N LEU A 6 -18.51 -24.96 -34.98
CA LEU A 6 -19.35 -24.89 -33.79
C LEU A 6 -19.67 -23.39 -33.59
N LEU A 7 -20.91 -23.10 -33.23
CA LEU A 7 -21.35 -21.83 -32.64
C LEU A 7 -20.64 -21.66 -31.27
N LEU A 8 -20.34 -20.42 -30.86
CA LEU A 8 -20.47 -19.87 -29.47
C LEU A 8 -19.30 -18.97 -29.00
N LEU A 9 -19.73 -17.78 -28.56
CA LEU A 9 -19.32 -17.07 -27.35
C LEU A 9 -17.89 -16.53 -27.25
N GLY A 10 -17.81 -15.20 -27.28
CA GLY A 10 -16.66 -14.44 -26.83
C GLY A 10 -16.97 -12.96 -26.70
N LEU A 11 -18.06 -12.62 -25.99
CA LEU A 11 -18.31 -11.26 -25.49
C LEU A 11 -17.20 -10.92 -24.47
N PHE A 12 -16.02 -10.55 -24.95
CA PHE A 12 -15.02 -9.91 -24.11
C PHE A 12 -15.27 -8.41 -24.13
N HIS A 13 -16.28 -7.99 -23.39
CA HIS A 13 -16.30 -6.64 -22.81
C HIS A 13 -15.21 -6.62 -21.73
N ASN A 14 -13.95 -6.43 -22.15
CA ASN A 14 -12.95 -5.89 -21.25
C ASN A 14 -13.28 -4.41 -21.10
N ALA A 15 -14.24 -4.10 -20.24
CA ALA A 15 -14.28 -2.78 -19.62
C ALA A 15 -13.06 -2.74 -18.69
N PRO A 16 -12.07 -1.85 -18.91
CA PRO A 16 -11.14 -1.58 -17.84
C PRO A 16 -11.93 -0.81 -16.79
N ALA A 17 -12.26 -1.47 -15.67
CA ALA A 17 -12.62 -0.79 -14.45
C ALA A 17 -11.36 -0.13 -13.87
N LEU A 18 -10.86 0.92 -14.53
CA LEU A 18 -9.65 1.67 -14.13
C LEU A 18 -10.00 3.08 -13.62
N ALA A 19 -11.14 3.24 -12.96
CA ALA A 19 -11.59 4.55 -12.48
C ALA A 19 -11.94 4.60 -10.98
N ASN A 20 -11.86 3.48 -10.26
CA ASN A 20 -12.18 3.42 -8.82
C ASN A 20 -10.96 3.21 -7.90
N ASP A 21 -9.80 2.82 -8.42
CA ASP A 21 -8.62 2.53 -7.59
C ASP A 21 -8.02 3.83 -7.02
N ASP A 22 -8.01 4.91 -7.79
CA ASP A 22 -7.46 6.19 -7.33
C ASP A 22 -8.26 6.78 -6.16
N GLU A 23 -9.60 6.74 -6.22
CA GLU A 23 -10.44 7.29 -5.14
C GLU A 23 -10.35 6.45 -3.85
N ALA A 24 -10.27 5.13 -3.97
CA ALA A 24 -10.10 4.23 -2.83
C ALA A 24 -8.72 4.40 -2.17
N GLY A 25 -7.65 4.50 -2.97
CA GLY A 25 -6.29 4.74 -2.49
C GLY A 25 -6.14 6.10 -1.78
N VAL A 26 -6.77 7.16 -2.33
CA VAL A 26 -6.79 8.49 -1.69
C VAL A 26 -7.47 8.42 -0.32
N LYS A 27 -8.65 7.78 -0.21
CA LYS A 27 -9.36 7.64 1.07
C LYS A 27 -8.56 6.85 2.11
N PHE A 28 -7.82 5.83 1.69
CA PHE A 28 -6.97 5.05 2.57
C PHE A 28 -5.83 5.90 3.14
N ILE A 29 -5.12 6.63 2.29
CA ILE A 29 -4.02 7.50 2.71
C ILE A 29 -4.50 8.61 3.62
N ASP A 30 -5.63 9.24 3.30
CA ASP A 30 -6.24 10.25 4.15
C ASP A 30 -6.63 9.68 5.53
N SER A 31 -7.10 8.42 5.56
CA SER A 31 -7.43 7.74 6.81
C SER A 31 -6.20 7.46 7.67
N ILE A 32 -5.04 7.16 7.06
CA ILE A 32 -3.77 7.01 7.80
C ILE A 32 -3.32 8.37 8.36
N LYS A 33 -3.37 9.42 7.54
CA LYS A 33 -2.98 10.78 7.95
C LYS A 33 -3.87 11.37 9.04
N ALA A 34 -5.11 10.89 9.17
CA ALA A 34 -6.02 11.27 10.23
C ALA A 34 -5.65 10.66 11.60
N LEU A 35 -4.74 9.68 11.65
CA LEU A 35 -4.26 9.09 12.90
C LEU A 35 -3.13 9.95 13.48
N ASP A 36 -3.24 10.33 14.76
CA ASP A 36 -2.20 11.08 15.49
C ASP A 36 -0.81 10.40 15.50
N ALA A 37 -0.77 9.09 15.21
CA ALA A 37 0.44 8.30 15.12
C ALA A 37 1.28 8.58 13.87
N PHE A 38 0.73 9.22 12.83
CA PHE A 38 1.40 9.48 11.56
C PHE A 38 1.32 10.95 11.17
N ASP A 39 2.47 11.51 10.78
CA ASP A 39 2.55 12.87 10.23
C ASP A 39 2.24 12.89 8.74
N ASP A 40 2.66 11.86 8.00
CA ASP A 40 2.44 11.75 6.56
C ASP A 40 2.43 10.30 6.08
N ALA A 41 1.79 10.09 4.94
CA ALA A 41 1.67 8.81 4.26
C ALA A 41 1.52 9.03 2.76
N VAL A 42 2.14 8.16 1.95
CA VAL A 42 2.00 8.21 0.50
C VAL A 42 2.22 6.82 -0.09
N VAL A 43 1.47 6.48 -1.14
CA VAL A 43 1.82 5.36 -2.02
C VAL A 43 2.57 5.90 -3.21
N LYS A 44 3.76 5.36 -3.48
CA LYS A 44 4.58 5.71 -4.63
C LYS A 44 5.32 4.47 -5.13
N ASP A 45 5.24 4.19 -6.44
CA ASP A 45 5.94 3.08 -7.08
C ASP A 45 5.71 1.73 -6.35
N ASP A 46 4.44 1.44 -6.03
CA ASP A 46 3.99 0.27 -5.26
C ASP A 46 4.51 0.18 -3.81
N VAL A 47 5.04 1.27 -3.27
CA VAL A 47 5.51 1.36 -1.88
C VAL A 47 4.60 2.28 -1.08
N LEU A 48 4.03 1.76 0.01
CA LEU A 48 3.40 2.56 1.05
C LEU A 48 4.48 3.12 1.98
N ILE A 49 4.76 4.41 1.86
CA ILE A 49 5.74 5.13 2.67
C ILE A 49 5.00 5.84 3.80
N LEU A 50 5.40 5.57 5.03
CA LEU A 50 4.81 6.12 6.25
C LEU A 50 5.83 6.92 7.04
N TRP A 51 5.42 8.12 7.44
CA TRP A 51 6.16 8.99 8.35
C TRP A 51 5.43 9.04 9.68
N PRO A 52 5.87 8.29 10.70
CA PRO A 52 5.30 8.34 12.04
C PRO A 52 5.41 9.74 12.66
N ASN A 53 4.57 10.05 13.64
CA ASN A 53 4.73 11.26 14.43
C ASN A 53 6.03 11.18 15.25
N PRO A 54 6.99 12.11 15.12
CA PRO A 54 8.30 12.05 15.77
C PRO A 54 8.23 12.00 17.29
N THR A 55 7.19 12.59 17.89
CA THR A 55 7.02 12.65 19.34
C THR A 55 6.57 11.30 19.89
N THR A 56 5.85 10.51 19.10
CA THR A 56 5.28 9.23 19.54
C THR A 56 5.90 8.01 18.87
N GLN A 57 6.75 8.18 17.85
CA GLN A 57 7.30 7.07 17.04
C GLN A 57 7.99 5.98 17.86
N GLN A 58 8.68 6.36 18.95
CA GLN A 58 9.41 5.43 19.81
C GLN A 58 8.50 4.45 20.58
N PHE A 59 7.20 4.73 20.63
CA PHE A 59 6.19 3.89 21.30
C PHE A 59 5.43 2.99 20.32
N LEU A 60 5.68 3.14 19.01
CA LEU A 60 4.99 2.36 17.99
C LEU A 60 5.64 0.99 17.81
N ASN A 61 4.80 -0.03 17.65
CA ASN A 61 5.25 -1.35 17.26
C ASN A 61 5.20 -1.49 15.73
N PHE A 62 6.31 -1.18 15.08
CA PHE A 62 6.43 -1.14 13.62
C PHE A 62 6.19 -2.50 12.95
N GLU A 63 6.63 -3.59 13.57
CA GLU A 63 6.38 -4.94 13.05
C GLU A 63 4.87 -5.24 13.00
N ARG A 64 4.15 -4.96 14.09
CA ARG A 64 2.70 -5.17 14.16
C ARG A 64 1.96 -4.26 13.17
N ILE A 65 2.33 -2.98 13.13
CA ILE A 65 1.73 -2.00 12.21
C ILE A 65 1.91 -2.48 10.77
N GLY A 66 3.15 -2.84 10.39
CA GLY A 66 3.48 -3.33 9.07
C GLY A 66 2.67 -4.57 8.68
N LYS A 67 2.50 -5.55 9.58
CA LYS A 67 1.68 -6.74 9.34
C LYS A 67 0.20 -6.40 9.09
N VAL A 68 -0.36 -5.49 9.88
CA VAL A 68 -1.76 -5.04 9.70
C VAL A 68 -1.93 -4.35 8.34
N LEU A 69 -1.00 -3.47 7.99
CA LEU A 69 -1.01 -2.77 6.71
C LEU A 69 -0.82 -3.72 5.53
N CYS A 70 0.10 -4.68 5.63
CA CYS A 70 0.25 -5.69 4.59
C CYS A 70 -1.03 -6.50 4.38
N GLY A 71 -1.91 -6.68 5.37
CA GLY A 71 -3.23 -7.28 5.15
C GLY A 71 -4.17 -6.48 4.23
N GLN A 72 -3.83 -5.24 3.88
CA GLN A 72 -4.61 -4.31 3.07
C GLN A 72 -3.98 -4.05 1.68
N HIS A 73 -2.89 -4.74 1.36
CA HIS A 73 -2.02 -4.40 0.23
C HIS A 73 -2.70 -4.54 -1.15
N GLN A 74 -3.48 -5.61 -1.37
CA GLN A 74 -4.20 -5.85 -2.63
C GLN A 74 -5.27 -4.79 -2.91
N VAL A 75 -5.97 -4.34 -1.86
CA VAL A 75 -7.09 -3.39 -1.98
C VAL A 75 -6.60 -1.96 -2.21
N ASN A 76 -5.40 -1.63 -1.73
CA ASN A 76 -4.89 -0.26 -1.71
C ASN A 76 -3.65 -0.06 -2.62
N GLY A 77 -3.32 -1.05 -3.45
CA GLY A 77 -2.33 -0.91 -4.52
C GLY A 77 -0.90 -0.68 -4.02
N PHE A 78 -0.44 -1.48 -3.06
CA PHE A 78 0.98 -1.48 -2.66
C PHE A 78 1.50 -2.90 -2.41
N LEU A 79 2.82 -3.06 -2.45
CA LEU A 79 3.52 -4.34 -2.30
C LEU A 79 4.51 -4.32 -1.13
N VAL A 80 4.98 -3.14 -0.75
CA VAL A 80 5.95 -2.94 0.32
C VAL A 80 5.50 -1.82 1.23
N VAL A 81 5.72 -1.96 2.54
CA VAL A 81 5.53 -0.89 3.53
C VAL A 81 6.89 -0.42 4.02
N TRP A 82 7.16 0.88 3.92
CA TRP A 82 8.34 1.53 4.49
C TRP A 82 7.92 2.43 5.65
N LEU A 83 8.50 2.19 6.82
CA LEU A 83 8.34 3.04 8.00
C LEU A 83 9.59 3.88 8.15
N MET A 84 9.45 5.19 8.04
CA MET A 84 10.55 6.15 8.02
C MET A 84 10.88 6.65 9.43
N ASP A 85 12.13 7.08 9.65
CA ASP A 85 12.57 7.69 10.90
C ASP A 85 12.29 9.20 10.88
N SER A 86 11.11 9.60 11.36
CA SER A 86 10.68 10.99 11.36
C SER A 86 11.52 11.86 12.30
N SER A 87 11.93 11.34 13.47
CA SER A 87 12.76 12.11 14.40
C SER A 87 14.16 12.35 13.82
N HIS A 88 14.77 11.34 13.21
CA HIS A 88 16.06 11.51 12.53
C HIS A 88 15.95 12.50 11.38
N TYR A 89 14.95 12.34 10.50
CA TYR A 89 14.77 13.25 9.37
C TYR A 89 14.56 14.70 9.80
N ARG A 90 13.84 14.97 10.89
CA ARG A 90 13.65 16.32 11.40
C ARG A 90 14.95 16.94 11.92
N ALA A 91 15.82 16.13 12.54
CA ALA A 91 17.09 16.58 13.08
C ALA A 91 18.18 16.79 12.01
N SER A 92 18.27 15.91 11.02
CA SER A 92 19.41 15.87 10.08
C SER A 92 19.04 16.13 8.62
N LYS A 93 17.75 16.06 8.26
CA LYS A 93 17.24 16.00 6.87
C LYS A 93 17.68 14.77 6.09
N GLU A 94 18.29 13.80 6.76
CA GLU A 94 18.65 12.52 6.16
C GLU A 94 17.46 11.57 6.18
N VAL A 95 17.20 10.93 5.04
CA VAL A 95 16.15 9.93 4.91
C VAL A 95 16.69 8.61 5.46
N LYS A 96 16.11 8.16 6.56
CA LYS A 96 16.43 6.88 7.19
C LYS A 96 15.16 6.06 7.36
N MET A 97 15.26 4.78 7.06
CA MET A 97 14.16 3.83 7.23
C MET A 97 14.34 3.07 8.54
N LEU A 98 13.26 2.91 9.29
CA LEU A 98 13.21 2.10 10.52
C LEU A 98 12.90 0.65 10.20
N GLU A 99 11.97 0.41 9.28
CA GLU A 99 11.49 -0.94 8.96
C GLU A 99 10.99 -1.02 7.51
N SER A 100 11.15 -2.19 6.87
CA SER A 100 10.66 -2.51 5.54
C SER A 100 9.98 -3.86 5.53
N LEU A 101 8.69 -3.90 5.20
CA LEU A 101 7.92 -5.15 5.12
C LEU A 101 7.50 -5.43 3.69
N ASN A 102 7.88 -6.61 3.18
CA ASN A 102 7.37 -7.14 1.93
C ASN A 102 6.02 -7.84 2.18
N CYS A 103 4.95 -7.33 1.59
CA CYS A 103 3.60 -7.85 1.80
C CYS A 103 3.30 -9.13 1.02
N LEU A 104 4.17 -9.52 0.08
CA LEU A 104 4.05 -10.73 -0.73
C LEU A 104 4.64 -11.98 -0.06
N ALA A 105 5.32 -11.84 1.09
CA ALA A 105 6.13 -12.90 1.70
C ALA A 105 5.33 -14.06 2.35
N GLY A 106 4.06 -14.26 1.98
CA GLY A 106 3.20 -15.32 2.51
C GLY A 106 2.19 -15.91 1.52
N GLU A 107 2.23 -15.51 0.24
CA GLU A 107 1.34 -16.02 -0.82
C GLU A 107 1.92 -17.26 -1.55
N SER A 108 2.59 -18.16 -0.81
CA SER A 108 3.17 -19.41 -1.33
C SER A 108 2.26 -20.61 -1.13
#